data_AF-A0A957KPK0-F1
#
_entry.id   AF-A0A957KPK0-F1
#
_cell.length_a   1.000
_cell.length_b   1.000
_cell.length_c   1.000
_cell.angle_alpha   90.00
_cell.angle_beta   90.00
_cell.angle_gamma   90.00
#
_symmetry.space_group_name_H-M   'P 1'
#
loop_
_entity.id
_entity.type
_entity.pdbx_description
1 polymer ?
#
loop_
_entity_poly.entity_id
_entity_poly.type
_entity_poly.pdbx_seq_one_letter_code
_entity_poly.pdbx_strand_id
1 'polypeptide(L)'
;GARAAAGRLVQAEALPFPHCLAWLPPDHPPDAAALAEHYRAMLRAVGVWDGGDTLPRPYNWLATRRWAMVVPRTAEKVGGMSVNALGFAGSLLVRDAAHLAWLRDFGPLAALDAVARAA
;
A
#
# COMPACT_ATOMS: atom_id res chain seq x y z
N GLY A 1 10.17 2.42 -18.51
CA GLY A 1 10.69 1.13 -17.98
C GLY A 1 9.78 0.01 -18.42
N ALA A 2 10.33 -1.13 -18.84
CA ALA A 2 9.54 -2.29 -19.23
C ALA A 2 8.56 -2.66 -18.10
N ARG A 3 7.29 -2.90 -18.45
CA ARG A 3 6.31 -3.42 -17.49
C ARG A 3 6.82 -4.78 -17.01
N ALA A 4 6.95 -4.93 -15.69
CA ALA A 4 7.23 -6.22 -15.10
C ALA A 4 6.14 -7.22 -15.50
N ALA A 5 6.51 -8.49 -15.64
CA ALA A 5 5.58 -9.57 -15.96
C ALA A 5 4.39 -9.58 -14.99
N ALA A 6 3.20 -9.97 -15.48
CA ALA A 6 2.02 -10.13 -14.65
C ALA A 6 2.32 -11.05 -13.46
N GLY A 7 1.83 -10.68 -12.28
CA GLY A 7 2.05 -11.43 -11.05
C GLY A 7 3.40 -11.22 -10.36
N ARG A 8 4.35 -10.54 -11.02
CA ARG A 8 5.62 -10.18 -10.37
C ARG A 8 5.37 -9.18 -9.24
N LEU A 9 5.88 -9.51 -8.07
CA LEU A 9 5.96 -8.62 -6.92
C LEU A 9 7.12 -7.64 -7.11
N VAL A 10 6.85 -6.35 -6.91
CA VAL A 10 7.77 -5.25 -7.18
C VAL A 10 7.74 -4.26 -6.02
N GLN A 11 8.89 -3.65 -5.73
CA GLN A 11 8.99 -2.44 -4.92
C GLN A 11 9.43 -1.29 -5.83
N ALA A 12 8.79 -0.13 -5.69
CA ALA A 12 9.19 1.09 -6.36
C ALA A 12 10.19 1.84 -5.48
N GLU A 13 11.43 1.98 -5.95
CA GLU A 13 12.51 2.66 -5.23
C GLU A 13 12.19 4.12 -4.85
N ALA A 14 11.30 4.77 -5.62
CA ALA A 14 10.88 6.14 -5.38
C ALA A 14 9.91 6.31 -4.19
N LEU A 15 9.34 5.23 -3.65
CA LEU A 15 8.40 5.29 -2.53
C LEU A 15 9.13 4.93 -1.23
N PRO A 16 9.17 5.84 -0.22
CA PRO A 16 10.00 5.65 0.97
C PRO A 16 9.39 4.70 2.01
N PHE A 17 8.20 4.18 1.77
CA PHE A 17 7.46 3.34 2.71
C PHE A 17 7.46 1.86 2.30
N PRO A 18 7.36 0.93 3.25
CA PRO A 18 7.27 -0.50 2.92
C PRO A 18 6.01 -0.77 2.10
N HIS A 19 6.15 -1.41 0.96
CA HIS A 19 5.03 -1.76 0.10
C HIS A 19 5.37 -2.96 -0.79
N CYS A 20 4.34 -3.52 -1.41
CA CYS A 20 4.47 -4.49 -2.49
C CYS A 20 3.47 -4.12 -3.60
N LEU A 21 3.96 -4.02 -4.83
CA LEU A 21 3.18 -3.78 -6.04
C LEU A 21 3.14 -5.06 -6.88
N ALA A 22 1.99 -5.35 -7.48
CA ALA A 22 1.84 -6.44 -8.44
C ALA A 22 1.12 -5.94 -9.69
N TRP A 23 1.62 -6.28 -10.87
CA TRP A 23 0.89 -6.05 -12.12
C TRP A 23 -0.17 -7.13 -12.30
N LEU A 24 -1.39 -6.69 -12.61
CA LEU A 24 -2.50 -7.60 -12.92
C LEU A 24 -2.63 -7.73 -14.44
N PRO A 25 -2.81 -8.95 -14.97
CA PRO A 25 -2.98 -9.17 -16.40
C PRO A 25 -4.30 -8.51 -16.87
N PRO A 26 -4.26 -7.57 -17.82
CA PRO A 26 -5.45 -6.83 -18.25
C PRO A 26 -6.40 -7.68 -19.09
N ASP A 27 -5.87 -8.64 -19.85
CA ASP A 27 -6.62 -9.37 -20.89
C ASP A 27 -7.15 -10.73 -20.43
N HIS A 28 -6.67 -11.23 -19.29
CA HIS A 28 -7.13 -12.45 -18.64
C HIS A 28 -7.18 -12.19 -17.14
N PRO A 29 -8.34 -11.78 -16.57
CA PRO A 29 -8.44 -11.67 -15.14
C PRO A 29 -8.08 -13.03 -14.53
N PRO A 30 -7.17 -13.09 -13.55
CA PRO A 30 -6.87 -14.34 -12.87
C PRO A 30 -8.17 -14.92 -12.33
N ASP A 31 -8.32 -16.24 -12.39
CA ASP A 31 -9.41 -16.87 -11.66
C ASP A 31 -9.33 -16.52 -10.16
N ALA A 32 -10.42 -16.73 -9.44
CA ALA A 32 -10.51 -16.31 -8.04
C ALA A 32 -9.40 -16.92 -7.16
N ALA A 33 -8.97 -18.15 -7.46
CA ALA A 33 -7.92 -18.83 -6.72
C ALA A 33 -6.54 -18.21 -6.99
N ALA A 34 -6.23 -17.95 -8.26
CA ALA A 34 -5.00 -17.30 -8.68
C ALA A 34 -4.89 -15.86 -8.12
N LEU A 35 -6.00 -15.11 -8.08
CA LEU A 35 -6.03 -13.78 -7.47
C LEU A 35 -5.81 -13.86 -5.95
N ALA A 36 -6.46 -14.82 -5.28
CA ALA A 36 -6.29 -15.03 -3.86
C ALA A 36 -4.84 -15.39 -3.51
N GLU A 37 -4.20 -16.28 -4.27
CA GLU A 37 -2.78 -16.61 -4.07
C GLU A 37 -1.85 -15.42 -4.31
N HIS A 38 -2.11 -14.62 -5.34
CA HIS A 38 -1.34 -13.39 -5.57
C HIS A 38 -1.47 -12.42 -4.40
N TYR A 39 -2.70 -12.17 -3.95
CA TYR A 39 -2.97 -11.33 -2.81
C TYR A 39 -2.25 -11.83 -1.54
N ARG A 40 -2.35 -13.13 -1.24
CA ARG A 40 -1.64 -13.77 -0.13
C ARG A 40 -0.12 -13.64 -0.24
N ALA A 41 0.44 -13.78 -1.44
CA ALA A 41 1.86 -13.58 -1.70
C ALA A 41 2.28 -12.13 -1.44
N MET A 42 1.45 -11.15 -1.80
CA MET A 42 1.69 -9.73 -1.49
C MET A 42 1.69 -9.47 0.03
N LEU A 43 0.75 -10.05 0.77
CA LEU A 43 0.72 -9.92 2.24
C LEU A 43 2.00 -10.47 2.89
N ARG A 44 2.46 -11.65 2.44
CA ARG A 44 3.72 -12.24 2.89
C ARG A 44 4.92 -11.37 2.54
N ALA A 45 4.96 -10.79 1.35
CA ALA A 45 6.07 -9.96 0.89
C ALA A 45 6.27 -8.68 1.72
N VAL A 46 5.19 -8.09 2.23
CA VAL A 46 5.28 -6.93 3.16
C VAL A 46 5.34 -7.37 4.64
N GLY A 47 5.36 -8.67 4.90
CA GLY A 47 5.46 -9.24 6.24
C GLY A 47 4.23 -9.04 7.11
N VAL A 48 3.05 -8.70 6.57
CA VAL A 48 1.84 -8.50 7.41
C VAL A 48 1.12 -9.82 7.73
N TRP A 49 1.48 -10.89 7.03
CA TRP A 49 0.94 -12.23 7.24
C TRP A 49 2.00 -13.28 6.90
N ASP A 50 2.06 -14.37 7.65
CA ASP A 50 3.01 -15.47 7.43
C ASP A 50 2.41 -16.63 6.62
N GLY A 51 1.09 -16.63 6.40
CA GLY A 51 0.39 -17.72 5.72
C GLY A 51 -0.25 -18.74 6.66
N GLY A 52 -0.13 -18.56 7.98
CA GLY A 52 -0.75 -19.43 8.98
C GLY A 52 -2.20 -19.08 9.27
N ASP A 53 -2.76 -19.73 10.31
CA ASP A 53 -4.17 -19.60 10.70
C ASP A 53 -4.49 -18.27 11.40
N THR A 54 -3.50 -17.41 11.63
CA THR A 54 -3.72 -16.10 12.25
C THR A 54 -4.19 -15.08 11.22
N LEU A 55 -5.01 -14.12 11.68
CA LEU A 55 -5.43 -13.01 10.83
C LEU A 55 -4.22 -12.11 10.51
N PRO A 56 -4.11 -11.59 9.28
CA PRO A 56 -3.07 -10.62 8.93
C PRO A 56 -3.09 -9.40 9.88
N ARG A 57 -1.89 -8.86 10.16
CA ARG A 57 -1.75 -7.54 10.80
C ARG A 57 -2.39 -6.46 9.93
N PRO A 58 -2.78 -5.29 10.46
CA PRO A 58 -3.42 -4.25 9.66
C PRO A 58 -2.58 -3.85 8.42
N TYR A 59 -3.25 -3.72 7.28
CA TYR A 59 -2.66 -3.26 6.01
C TYR A 59 -3.67 -2.44 5.21
N ASN A 60 -3.17 -1.67 4.25
CA ASN A 60 -3.95 -1.07 3.18
C ASN A 60 -3.79 -1.93 1.92
N TRP A 61 -4.90 -2.21 1.24
CA TRP A 61 -4.90 -2.84 -0.08
C TRP A 61 -5.56 -1.90 -1.08
N LEU A 62 -4.82 -1.60 -2.16
CA LEU A 62 -5.30 -0.87 -3.32
C LEU A 62 -5.31 -1.81 -4.52
N ALA A 63 -6.38 -1.78 -5.31
CA ALA A 63 -6.46 -2.53 -6.55
C ALA A 63 -7.10 -1.70 -7.65
N THR A 64 -6.57 -1.85 -8.85
CA THR A 64 -7.15 -1.40 -10.11
C THR A 64 -7.26 -2.59 -11.05
N ARG A 65 -7.77 -2.38 -12.28
CA ARG A 65 -7.74 -3.44 -13.31
C ARG A 65 -6.32 -3.80 -13.80
N ARG A 66 -5.32 -2.99 -13.46
CA ARG A 66 -3.95 -3.08 -14.02
C ARG A 66 -2.90 -3.45 -12.97
N TRP A 67 -3.15 -3.16 -11.71
CA TRP A 67 -2.18 -3.36 -10.64
C TRP A 67 -2.88 -3.43 -9.28
N ALA A 68 -2.21 -4.07 -8.33
CA ALA A 68 -2.53 -4.02 -6.92
C ALA A 68 -1.32 -3.55 -6.10
N MET A 69 -1.58 -2.94 -4.95
CA MET A 69 -0.56 -2.56 -3.98
C MET A 69 -1.02 -2.94 -2.57
N VAL A 70 -0.11 -3.51 -1.78
CA VAL A 70 -0.29 -3.72 -0.34
C VAL A 70 0.73 -2.87 0.40
N VAL A 71 0.29 -2.20 1.45
CA VAL A 71 1.11 -1.39 2.34
C VAL A 71 0.78 -1.76 3.79
N PRO A 72 1.75 -2.13 4.65
CA PRO A 72 1.50 -2.29 6.07
C PRO A 72 0.88 -1.03 6.68
N ARG A 73 0.08 -1.20 7.73
CA ARG A 73 -0.52 -0.09 8.46
C ARG A 73 -0.17 -0.21 9.94
N THR A 74 0.58 0.74 10.45
CA THR A 74 1.03 0.78 11.85
C THR A 74 0.30 1.83 12.67
N ALA A 75 -0.24 2.86 12.02
CA ALA A 75 -1.08 3.88 12.67
C ALA A 75 -2.25 4.30 11.76
N GLU A 76 -3.32 4.82 12.37
CA GLU A 76 -4.44 5.43 11.64
C GLU A 76 -4.18 6.90 11.31
N LYS A 77 -3.37 7.59 12.12
CA LYS A 77 -3.13 9.02 12.03
C LYS A 77 -1.65 9.38 12.12
N VAL A 78 -1.32 10.51 11.52
CA VAL A 78 -0.05 11.22 11.70
C VAL A 78 -0.34 12.71 11.69
N GLY A 79 0.23 13.46 12.64
CA GLY A 79 -0.01 14.91 12.74
C GLY A 79 -1.48 15.31 12.88
N GLY A 80 -2.30 14.45 13.49
CA GLY A 80 -3.76 14.65 13.62
C GLY A 80 -4.58 14.29 12.39
N MET A 81 -3.94 14.08 11.22
CA MET A 81 -4.62 13.67 9.98
C MET A 81 -4.80 12.16 9.89
N SER A 82 -6.01 11.72 9.54
CA SER A 82 -6.28 10.32 9.20
C SER A 82 -5.67 9.95 7.84
N VAL A 83 -5.01 8.81 7.76
CA VAL A 83 -4.50 8.24 6.51
C VAL A 83 -5.21 6.91 6.24
N ASN A 84 -5.81 6.80 5.06
CA ASN A 84 -6.44 5.58 4.55
C ASN A 84 -5.69 5.06 3.31
N ALA A 85 -6.20 3.99 2.70
CA ALA A 85 -5.59 3.38 1.53
C ALA A 85 -5.37 4.36 0.37
N LEU A 86 -6.28 5.30 0.12
CA LEU A 86 -6.16 6.27 -0.98
C LEU A 86 -4.98 7.25 -0.81
N GLY A 87 -4.53 7.48 0.43
CA GLY A 87 -3.32 8.26 0.69
C GLY A 87 -2.10 7.70 -0.05
N PHE A 88 -1.96 6.37 -0.08
CA PHE A 88 -0.88 5.68 -0.78
C PHE A 88 -1.01 5.70 -2.32
N ALA A 89 -2.18 6.07 -2.86
CA ALA A 89 -2.36 6.40 -4.27
C ALA A 89 -2.15 7.90 -4.56
N GLY A 90 -1.66 8.69 -3.59
CA GLY A 90 -1.40 10.12 -3.74
C GLY A 90 -2.58 11.03 -3.40
N SER A 91 -3.69 10.48 -2.89
CA SER A 91 -4.88 11.27 -2.51
C SER A 91 -4.99 11.41 -1.00
N LEU A 92 -4.33 12.44 -0.45
CA LEU A 92 -4.40 12.77 0.98
C LEU A 92 -5.58 13.71 1.26
N LEU A 93 -6.46 13.31 2.19
CA LEU A 93 -7.61 14.12 2.60
C LEU A 93 -7.21 15.07 3.73
N VAL A 94 -7.07 16.34 3.40
CA VAL A 94 -6.72 17.41 4.35
C VAL A 94 -7.99 18.20 4.71
N ARG A 95 -8.31 18.28 6.01
CA ARG A 95 -9.60 18.82 6.47
C ARG A 95 -9.61 20.34 6.66
N ASP A 96 -8.45 20.96 6.89
CA ASP A 96 -8.31 22.38 7.20
C ASP A 96 -6.92 22.91 6.84
N ALA A 97 -6.74 24.24 6.95
CA ALA A 97 -5.50 24.91 6.62
C ALA A 97 -4.32 24.56 7.55
N ALA A 98 -4.60 24.20 8.81
CA ALA A 98 -3.55 23.83 9.77
C ALA A 98 -2.96 22.47 9.40
N HIS A 99 -3.81 21.49 9.07
CA HIS A 99 -3.37 20.21 8.54
C HIS A 99 -2.62 20.34 7.20
N LEU A 100 -3.04 21.27 6.33
CA LEU A 100 -2.32 21.53 5.08
C LEU A 100 -0.92 22.09 5.32
N ALA A 101 -0.80 23.07 6.22
CA ALA A 101 0.48 23.65 6.59
C ALA A 101 1.40 22.58 7.21
N TRP A 102 0.89 21.83 8.19
CA TRP A 102 1.62 20.72 8.80
C TRP A 102 2.08 19.69 7.76
N LEU A 103 1.23 19.29 6.83
CA LEU A 103 1.57 18.30 5.81
C LEU A 103 2.65 18.80 4.84
N ARG A 104 2.65 20.10 4.51
CA ARG A 104 3.68 20.72 3.67
C ARG A 104 5.04 20.73 4.37
N ASP A 105 5.05 21.03 5.66
CA ASP A 105 6.27 21.09 6.47
C ASP A 105 6.81 19.67 6.77
N PHE A 106 5.94 18.73 7.12
CA PHE A 106 6.32 17.34 7.42
C PHE A 106 6.69 16.54 6.16
N GLY A 107 6.01 16.83 5.05
CA GLY A 107 6.19 16.14 3.77
C GLY A 107 5.16 15.03 3.54
N PRO A 108 4.43 15.01 2.40
CA PRO A 108 3.42 14.00 2.10
C PRO A 108 3.93 12.55 2.13
N LEU A 109 5.11 12.29 1.56
CA LEU A 109 5.68 10.95 1.54
C LEU A 109 6.18 10.50 2.92
N ALA A 110 6.71 11.44 3.73
CA ALA A 110 7.08 11.16 5.11
C ALA A 110 5.84 10.84 5.96
N ALA A 111 4.72 11.54 5.75
CA ALA A 111 3.45 11.23 6.40
C ALA A 111 2.97 9.80 6.08
N LEU A 112 3.09 9.36 4.82
CA LEU A 112 2.74 8.00 4.42
C LEU A 112 3.69 6.95 5.02
N ASP A 113 5.00 7.21 5.07
CA ASP A 113 5.97 6.31 5.71
C ASP A 113 5.74 6.18 7.22
N ALA A 114 5.45 7.28 7.91
CA ALA A 114 5.20 7.29 9.35
C ALA A 114 4.03 6.40 9.78
N VAL A 115 3.02 6.20 8.92
CA VAL A 115 1.85 5.34 9.22
C VAL A 115 1.97 3.92 8.64
N ALA A 116 3.04 3.64 7.88
CA ALA A 116 3.28 2.35 7.23
C ALA A 116 4.45 1.58 7.85
N ARG A 117 5.46 2.29 8.35
CA ARG A 117 6.62 1.69 9.00
C ARG A 117 6.34 1.47 10.48
N ALA A 118 6.78 0.34 11.02
CA ALA A 118 6.84 0.16 12.47
C ALA A 118 8.00 0.99 12.99
N ALA A 119 7.80 1.69 14.12
CA ALA A 119 8.88 2.39 14.82
C ALA A 119 9.98 1.40 15.25
#